data_AF-A0A9Q3KNH7-F1
#
_entry.id   AF-A0A9Q3KNH7-F1
#
_cell.length_a   1.000
_cell.length_b   1.000
_cell.length_c   1.000
_cell.angle_alpha   90.00
_cell.angle_beta   90.00
_cell.angle_gamma   90.00
#
_symmetry.space_group_name_H-M   'P 1'
#
loop_
_entity.id
_entity.type
_entity.pdbx_description
1 polymer ?
#
loop_
_entity_poly.entity_id
_entity_poly.type
_entity_poly.pdbx_seq_one_letter_code
_entity_poly.pdbx_strand_id
1 'polypeptide(L)'
;MHDLWVMHSSEFVFEIIVAYLAEISLHLTDSQENELSALLYDHREAFASDKEPLGAIICHELDIILNIERPYPPLLRRPAYPESPKSREALEIHIKELLDLCVIRKAGHNEEVDITTPVIVA
;
A
#
# COMPACT_ATOMS: atom_id res chain seq x y z
N MET A 1 -7.84 -7.23 -15.41
CA MET A 1 -6.54 -7.89 -15.20
C MET A 1 -5.54 -6.75 -15.12
N HIS A 2 -5.47 -6.13 -13.94
CA HIS A 2 -4.57 -5.03 -13.65
C HIS A 2 -3.64 -5.56 -12.57
N ASP A 3 -2.54 -6.17 -13.01
CA ASP A 3 -1.46 -6.52 -12.10
C ASP A 3 -0.74 -5.20 -11.77
N LEU A 4 -0.92 -4.76 -10.53
CA LEU A 4 -0.07 -3.73 -9.93
C LEU A 4 1.34 -4.32 -9.88
N TRP A 5 2.27 -3.68 -10.58
CA TRP A 5 3.69 -4.01 -10.57
C TRP A 5 4.29 -3.70 -9.20
N VAL A 6 4.11 -4.61 -8.25
CA VAL A 6 4.79 -4.56 -6.96
C VAL A 6 6.19 -5.14 -7.17
N MET A 7 7.22 -4.29 -7.08
CA MET A 7 8.60 -4.77 -7.14
C MET A 7 8.94 -5.52 -5.85
N HIS A 8 9.11 -6.83 -5.98
CA HIS A 8 9.65 -7.67 -4.91
C HIS A 8 11.10 -7.26 -4.66
N SER A 9 11.34 -6.73 -3.47
CA SER A 9 12.57 -6.16 -2.88
C SER A 9 13.76 -7.13 -2.69
N SER A 10 14.07 -7.96 -3.67
CA SER A 10 15.35 -8.67 -3.75
C SER A 10 16.23 -7.93 -4.76
N GLU A 11 17.50 -7.66 -4.43
CA GLU A 11 18.49 -7.07 -5.36
C GLU A 11 18.51 -7.82 -6.72
N PHE A 12 18.23 -9.12 -6.68
CA PHE A 12 18.17 -10.01 -7.84
C PHE A 12 16.93 -9.78 -8.73
N VAL A 13 15.86 -9.21 -8.20
CA VAL A 13 14.59 -9.02 -8.90
C VAL A 13 14.58 -7.71 -9.68
N PHE A 14 15.28 -6.67 -9.22
CA PHE A 14 15.34 -5.40 -9.93
C PHE A 14 16.04 -5.54 -11.29
N GLU A 15 17.18 -6.23 -11.33
CA GLU A 15 17.88 -6.54 -12.59
C GLU A 15 17.00 -7.38 -13.53
N ILE A 16 16.28 -8.37 -13.01
CA ILE A 16 15.38 -9.20 -13.83
C ILE A 16 14.20 -8.39 -14.36
N ILE A 17 13.60 -7.51 -13.54
CA ILE A 17 12.47 -6.68 -13.98
C ILE A 17 12.92 -5.71 -15.07
N VAL A 18 14.02 -4.99 -14.87
CA VAL A 18 14.54 -4.05 -15.87
C VAL A 18 14.99 -4.79 -17.13
N ALA A 19 15.64 -5.95 -17.02
CA ALA A 19 16.17 -6.67 -18.18
C ALA A 19 15.11 -7.50 -18.96
N TYR A 20 14.05 -7.99 -18.30
CA TYR A 20 13.12 -8.94 -18.91
C TYR A 20 11.66 -8.55 -18.89
N LEU A 21 11.23 -7.66 -17.99
CA LEU A 21 9.81 -7.32 -17.84
C LEU A 21 9.50 -5.86 -18.18
N ALA A 22 10.51 -4.99 -18.19
CA ALA A 22 10.34 -3.60 -18.58
C ALA A 22 10.16 -3.49 -20.09
N GLU A 23 9.09 -2.80 -20.51
CA GLU A 23 8.91 -2.40 -21.91
C GLU A 23 9.82 -1.21 -22.21
N ILE A 24 11.12 -1.47 -22.34
CA ILE A 24 12.12 -0.50 -22.74
C ILE A 24 12.02 -0.26 -24.25
N SER A 25 12.20 0.98 -24.68
CA SER A 25 12.09 1.33 -26.11
C SER A 25 13.14 0.58 -26.94
N LEU A 26 12.68 -0.12 -27.98
CA LEU A 26 13.53 -0.82 -28.96
C LEU A 26 14.43 0.12 -29.79
N HIS A 27 14.29 1.44 -29.63
CA HIS A 27 15.10 2.44 -30.33
C HIS A 27 16.37 2.82 -29.56
N LEU A 28 16.55 2.29 -28.35
CA LEU A 28 17.76 2.51 -27.56
C LEU A 28 18.91 1.67 -28.12
N THR A 29 20.09 2.28 -28.15
CA THR A 29 21.32 1.54 -28.38
C THR A 29 21.74 0.81 -27.12
N ASP A 30 22.53 -0.27 -27.26
CA ASP A 30 23.04 -1.04 -26.12
C ASP A 30 23.71 -0.16 -25.05
N SER A 31 24.41 0.92 -25.46
CA SER A 31 25.03 1.85 -24.52
C SER A 31 24.01 2.63 -23.70
N GLN A 32 22.90 3.05 -24.31
CA GLN A 32 21.86 3.84 -23.64
C GLN A 32 21.00 2.95 -22.73
N GLU A 33 20.78 1.70 -23.12
CA GLU A 33 20.07 0.72 -22.29
C GLU A 33 20.86 0.40 -21.02
N ASN A 34 22.18 0.24 -21.12
CA ASN A 34 23.05 0.05 -19.98
C ASN A 34 23.08 1.29 -19.05
N GLU A 35 23.15 2.49 -19.63
CA GLU A 35 23.12 3.74 -18.87
C GLU A 35 21.77 3.94 -18.15
N LEU A 36 20.66 3.65 -18.83
CA LEU A 36 19.32 3.66 -18.25
C LEU A 36 19.20 2.65 -17.11
N SER A 37 19.69 1.43 -17.31
CA SER A 37 19.64 0.37 -16.29
C SER A 37 20.45 0.76 -15.05
N ALA A 38 21.64 1.33 -15.24
CA ALA A 38 22.45 1.84 -14.13
C ALA A 38 21.72 2.96 -13.37
N LEU A 39 21.12 3.91 -14.10
CA LEU A 39 20.37 5.01 -13.49
C LEU A 39 19.14 4.54 -12.72
N LEU A 40 18.39 3.58 -13.25
CA LEU A 40 17.25 2.98 -12.56
C LEU A 40 17.68 2.24 -11.29
N TYR A 41 18.82 1.54 -11.34
CA TYR A 41 19.38 0.83 -10.19
C TYR A 41 19.86 1.80 -9.09
N ASP A 42 20.56 2.86 -9.48
CA ASP A 42 21.03 3.91 -8.57
C ASP A 42 19.87 4.59 -7.83
N HIS A 43 18.72 4.71 -8.49
CA HIS A 43 17.50 5.30 -7.95
C HIS A 43 16.41 4.28 -7.56
N ARG A 44 16.77 3.01 -7.35
CA ARG A 44 15.80 1.93 -7.04
C ARG A 44 14.91 2.22 -5.81
N GLU A 45 15.42 2.97 -4.85
CA GLU A 45 14.72 3.39 -3.62
C GLU A 45 13.62 4.44 -3.88
N ALA A 46 13.61 5.08 -5.06
CA ALA A 46 12.54 6.00 -5.44
C ALA A 46 11.27 5.28 -5.93
N PHE A 47 11.34 3.96 -6.16
CA PHE A 47 10.22 3.15 -6.63
C PHE A 47 9.50 2.49 -5.45
N ALA A 48 8.18 2.37 -5.55
CA ALA A 48 7.39 1.67 -4.54
C ALA A 48 7.78 0.18 -4.51
N SER A 49 8.02 -0.34 -3.31
CA SER A 49 8.38 -1.73 -3.08
C SER A 49 7.43 -2.40 -2.09
N ASP A 50 7.31 -3.73 -2.14
CA ASP A 50 6.56 -4.52 -1.16
C ASP A 50 7.06 -4.37 0.28
N LYS A 51 8.33 -3.98 0.46
CA LYS A 51 8.94 -3.80 1.78
C LYS A 51 8.82 -2.38 2.34
N GLU A 52 8.49 -1.40 1.51
CA GLU A 52 8.38 0.00 1.92
C GLU A 52 6.93 0.47 1.82
N PRO A 53 6.27 0.79 2.93
CA PRO A 53 4.87 1.15 2.92
C PRO A 53 4.66 2.43 2.09
N LEU A 54 3.74 2.35 1.12
CA LEU A 54 3.32 3.48 0.31
C LEU A 54 2.87 4.64 1.23
N GLY A 55 3.51 5.80 1.08
CA GLY A 55 3.03 7.03 1.71
C GLY A 55 3.46 7.25 3.17
N ALA A 56 4.44 6.51 3.68
CA ALA A 56 5.11 6.86 4.94
C ALA A 56 6.05 8.08 4.76
N ILE A 57 5.50 9.20 4.29
CA ILE A 57 6.21 10.48 4.27
C ILE A 57 6.36 10.90 5.73
N ILE A 58 7.57 10.72 6.24
CA ILE A 58 7.96 11.14 7.59
C ILE A 58 7.55 12.61 7.78
N CYS A 59 6.90 12.91 8.91
CA CYS A 59 6.40 14.24 9.32
C CYS A 59 5.09 14.73 8.67
N HIS A 60 4.26 13.87 8.06
CA HIS A 60 2.90 14.23 7.59
C HIS A 60 1.77 13.51 8.34
N GLU A 61 2.01 13.17 9.60
CA GLU A 61 0.99 12.61 10.48
C GLU A 61 -0.13 13.64 10.71
N LEU A 62 -1.38 13.22 10.47
CA LEU A 62 -2.55 14.05 10.68
C LEU A 62 -3.13 13.76 12.06
N ASP A 63 -3.18 14.79 12.90
CA ASP A 63 -3.95 14.76 14.14
C ASP A 63 -5.37 15.30 13.87
N ILE A 64 -6.36 14.42 13.95
CA ILE A 64 -7.78 14.72 13.70
C ILE A 64 -8.49 14.73 15.05
N ILE A 65 -8.74 15.94 15.54
CA ILE A 65 -9.45 16.16 16.80
C ILE A 65 -10.94 16.36 16.53
N LEU A 66 -11.78 15.59 17.22
CA LEU A 66 -13.23 15.82 17.19
C LEU A 66 -13.60 17.02 18.07
N ASN A 67 -14.52 17.86 17.57
CA ASN A 67 -15.10 18.96 18.35
C ASN A 67 -16.15 18.50 19.38
N ILE A 68 -16.26 17.20 19.62
CA ILE A 68 -17.23 16.58 20.53
C ILE A 68 -16.54 15.58 21.44
N GLU A 69 -16.98 15.53 22.70
CA GLU A 69 -16.50 14.57 23.69
C GLU A 69 -17.45 13.35 23.76
N ARG A 70 -16.98 12.26 24.38
CA ARG A 70 -17.80 11.07 24.62
C ARG A 70 -18.99 11.43 25.53
N PRO A 71 -20.17 10.81 25.34
CA PRO A 71 -20.44 9.69 24.43
C PRO A 71 -20.68 10.15 22.98
N TYR A 72 -20.03 9.47 22.03
CA TYR A 72 -20.22 9.72 20.61
C TYR A 72 -21.66 9.44 20.13
N PRO A 73 -22.14 10.16 19.10
CA PRO A 73 -23.47 9.95 18.54
C PRO A 73 -23.71 8.48 18.16
N PRO A 74 -24.93 7.94 18.40
CA PRO A 74 -25.26 6.55 18.05
C PRO A 74 -25.03 6.21 16.57
N LEU A 75 -25.07 7.22 15.69
CA LEU A 75 -24.77 7.09 14.26
C LEU A 75 -23.38 6.52 13.97
N LEU A 76 -22.40 6.77 14.84
CA LEU A 76 -21.03 6.27 14.70
C LEU A 76 -20.86 4.83 15.20
N ARG A 77 -21.88 4.27 15.85
CA ARG A 77 -21.88 2.89 16.41
C ARG A 77 -22.66 1.91 15.55
N ARG A 78 -22.93 2.25 14.28
CA ARG A 78 -23.69 1.37 13.39
C ARG A 78 -22.86 0.12 13.08
N PRO A 79 -23.49 -1.08 13.08
CA PRO A 79 -22.81 -2.27 12.59
C PRO A 79 -22.45 -2.09 11.11
N ALA A 80 -21.45 -2.83 10.66
CA ALA A 80 -21.15 -2.95 9.24
C ALA A 80 -22.41 -3.39 8.47
N TYR A 81 -22.61 -2.82 7.29
CA TYR A 81 -23.72 -3.24 6.44
C TYR A 81 -23.51 -4.69 5.99
N PRO A 82 -24.57 -5.50 5.87
CA PRO A 82 -24.43 -6.87 5.36
C PRO A 82 -23.94 -6.85 3.91
N GLU A 83 -22.92 -7.65 3.62
CA GLU A 83 -22.34 -7.78 2.29
C GLU A 83 -22.64 -9.14 1.66
N SER A 84 -22.63 -9.18 0.32
CA SER A 84 -22.80 -10.44 -0.41
C SER A 84 -21.55 -11.32 -0.28
N PRO A 85 -21.66 -12.67 -0.31
CA PRO A 85 -20.50 -13.56 -0.22
C PRO A 85 -19.43 -13.26 -1.28
N LYS A 86 -19.86 -12.98 -2.51
CA LYS A 86 -18.98 -12.62 -3.63
C LYS A 86 -18.26 -11.29 -3.40
N SER A 87 -18.97 -10.30 -2.84
CA SER A 87 -18.36 -9.01 -2.50
C SER A 87 -17.31 -9.18 -1.39
N ARG A 88 -17.62 -10.01 -0.39
CA ARG A 88 -16.73 -10.28 0.73
C ARG A 88 -15.43 -10.92 0.27
N GLU A 89 -15.49 -11.94 -0.58
CA GLU A 89 -14.30 -12.61 -1.14
C GLU A 89 -13.41 -11.63 -1.93
N ALA A 90 -14.01 -10.74 -2.73
CA ALA A 90 -13.26 -9.73 -3.47
C ALA A 90 -12.61 -8.70 -2.54
N LEU A 91 -13.31 -8.27 -1.49
CA LEU A 91 -12.80 -7.31 -0.52
C LEU A 91 -11.70 -7.90 0.37
N GLU A 92 -11.78 -9.19 0.71
CA GLU A 92 -10.75 -9.89 1.50
C GLU A 92 -9.37 -9.84 0.84
N ILE A 93 -9.31 -9.89 -0.49
CA ILE A 93 -8.04 -9.75 -1.25
C ILE A 93 -7.43 -8.36 -1.00
N HIS A 94 -8.22 -7.30 -1.19
CA HIS A 94 -7.73 -5.93 -1.04
C HIS A 94 -7.43 -5.57 0.42
N ILE A 95 -8.22 -6.07 1.36
CA ILE A 95 -7.95 -5.91 2.79
C ILE A 95 -6.60 -6.52 3.14
N LYS A 96 -6.29 -7.70 2.60
CA LYS A 96 -4.99 -8.35 2.82
C LYS A 96 -3.85 -7.52 2.24
N GLU A 97 -3.99 -7.02 1.01
CA GLU A 97 -2.99 -6.13 0.40
C GLU A 97 -2.73 -4.89 1.26
N LEU A 98 -3.78 -4.26 1.77
CA LEU A 98 -3.65 -3.07 2.62
C LEU A 98 -3.04 -3.36 3.99
N LEU A 99 -3.25 -4.56 4.54
CA LEU A 99 -2.58 -5.02 5.76
C LEU A 99 -1.09 -5.27 5.52
N ASP A 100 -0.74 -5.93 4.41
CA ASP A 100 0.64 -6.24 4.04
C ASP A 100 1.44 -4.95 3.76
N LEU A 101 0.78 -3.92 3.19
CA LEU A 101 1.34 -2.58 2.97
C LEU A 101 1.35 -1.69 4.22
N CYS A 102 0.91 -2.20 5.39
CA CYS A 102 0.79 -1.45 6.64
C CYS A 102 -0.05 -0.16 6.52
N VAL A 103 -0.94 -0.08 5.54
CA VAL A 103 -1.85 1.06 5.34
C VAL A 103 -3.00 1.00 6.34
N ILE A 104 -3.44 -0.21 6.69
CA ILE A 104 -4.46 -0.45 7.73
C ILE A 104 -3.93 -1.48 8.72
N ARG A 105 -4.46 -1.50 9.94
CA ARG A 105 -4.14 -2.53 10.95
C ARG A 105 -5.38 -3.11 11.61
N LYS A 106 -5.21 -4.29 12.21
CA LYS A 106 -6.22 -4.88 13.09
C LYS A 106 -6.17 -4.18 14.45
N ALA A 107 -7.31 -3.77 14.98
CA ALA A 107 -7.42 -3.34 16.36
C ALA A 107 -8.11 -4.38 17.23
N GLY A 108 -7.75 -4.39 18.52
CA GLY A 108 -8.42 -5.20 19.52
C GLY A 108 -9.85 -4.72 19.79
N HIS A 109 -10.72 -5.64 20.23
CA HIS A 109 -12.13 -5.36 20.51
C HIS A 109 -12.37 -4.22 21.52
N ASN A 110 -11.44 -4.03 22.47
CA ASN A 110 -11.48 -2.98 23.49
C ASN A 110 -10.36 -1.95 23.32
N GLU A 111 -9.66 -1.96 22.19
CA GLU A 111 -8.61 -0.99 21.94
C GLU A 111 -9.25 0.37 21.66
N GLU A 112 -8.91 1.37 22.47
CA GLU A 112 -9.25 2.74 22.14
C GLU A 112 -8.33 3.20 21.01
N VAL A 113 -8.87 3.24 19.81
CA VAL A 113 -8.18 3.76 18.63
C VAL A 113 -8.58 5.21 18.47
N ASP A 114 -7.60 6.11 18.50
CA ASP A 114 -7.80 7.48 18.06
C ASP A 114 -8.16 7.47 16.56
N ILE A 115 -9.15 8.27 16.17
CA ILE A 115 -9.79 8.24 14.84
C ILE A 115 -8.79 8.48 13.68
N THR A 116 -7.61 8.98 14.01
CA THR A 116 -6.47 9.20 13.12
C THR A 116 -5.87 7.92 12.54
N THR A 117 -6.14 6.75 13.12
CA THR A 117 -5.57 5.48 12.64
C THR A 117 -6.58 4.66 11.84
N PRO A 118 -6.33 4.35 10.56
CA PRO A 118 -7.18 3.44 9.81
C PRO A 118 -7.12 2.04 10.41
N VAL A 119 -8.28 1.54 10.84
CA VAL A 119 -8.40 0.29 11.59
C VAL A 119 -9.55 -0.54 11.07
N ILE A 120 -9.33 -1.86 10.98
CA ILE A 120 -10.40 -2.85 10.88
C ILE A 120 -10.75 -3.35 12.29
N VAL A 121 -12.00 -3.16 12.68
CA VAL A 121 -12.59 -3.77 13.88
C VAL A 121 -13.18 -5.11 13.46
N ALA A 122 -12.70 -6.20 14.07
CA ALA A 122 -13.17 -7.57 13.83
C ALA A 122 -13.81 -8.16 15.09
#